data_AF-A0A0X2NN48-F1
#
_entry.id   AF-A0A0X2NN48-F1
#
_cell.length_a   1.000
_cell.length_b   1.000
_cell.length_c   1.000
_cell.angle_alpha   90.00
_cell.angle_beta   90.00
_cell.angle_gamma   90.00
#
_symmetry.space_group_name_H-M   'P 1'
#
loop_
_entity.id
_entity.type
_entity.pdbx_description
1 polymer ?
#
loop_
_entity_poly.entity_id
_entity_poly.type
_entity_poly.pdbx_seq_one_letter_code
_entity_poly.pdbx_strand_id
1 'polypeptide(L)'
;MIGAMAEQRPGSPEVTDQGSSTRGLSRTTTVLALVLAVVFVSAVLAGAKILVDRNVYTDVSMGPVDAPDADSPACDAILDALPDRTSDYRSVGITEPAPTGAAAYRDSGGAELTVRCGVSAPAQYSVVSSVVSHGGTDWLRVDDATEGSDLSTWYSLSSTPVVAVTGSVDPGTALDSTVSFDGIGRAIADNTDGDAPTPRALPLTDLPADRSAASCTEFGDALADAFGAYRRVTETTAGEPIDGVAVWTAPGAEPVVVRCGVGMPESYAAGAQLTQVDEVPWYEDTALGNGSTAGVWYALGYGSTVAVSLPLDVGDTVLPQISGIIADTMVKTGE
;
A
#
# COMPACT_ATOMS: atom_id res chain seq x y z
N MET A 1 55.83 -78.04 42.08
CA MET A 1 54.78 -78.42 43.05
C MET A 1 53.45 -78.11 42.38
N ILE A 2 52.86 -78.99 41.57
CA ILE A 2 52.03 -80.18 41.89
C ILE A 2 50.89 -79.89 42.87
N GLY A 3 49.65 -80.08 42.37
CA GLY A 3 48.42 -80.39 43.10
C GLY A 3 47.41 -79.24 43.15
N ALA A 4 46.12 -79.36 42.80
CA ALA A 4 45.25 -80.49 42.42
C ALA A 4 44.00 -79.88 41.71
N MET A 5 43.47 -80.47 40.62
CA MET A 5 42.21 -81.26 40.51
C MET A 5 41.01 -80.67 41.30
N ALA A 6 39.79 -80.48 40.80
CA ALA A 6 38.97 -81.23 39.82
C ALA A 6 37.79 -80.33 39.33
N GLU A 7 37.43 -80.35 38.04
CA GLU A 7 36.26 -81.04 37.43
C GLU A 7 34.89 -80.34 37.59
N GLN A 8 34.32 -79.82 36.48
CA GLN A 8 32.87 -79.74 36.26
C GLN A 8 32.53 -79.63 34.75
N ARG A 9 31.50 -80.39 34.35
CA ARG A 9 31.01 -80.72 32.99
C ARG A 9 30.27 -79.56 32.28
N PRO A 10 30.08 -79.62 30.94
CA PRO A 10 29.53 -78.53 30.14
C PRO A 10 27.99 -78.56 30.05
N GLY A 11 27.37 -77.38 30.06
CA GLY A 11 25.93 -77.19 29.77
C GLY A 11 25.73 -76.04 28.78
N SER A 12 25.00 -76.30 27.70
CA SER A 12 24.63 -75.36 26.64
C SER A 12 24.01 -74.06 27.18
N PRO A 13 24.27 -72.89 26.56
CA PRO A 13 23.48 -71.70 26.84
C PRO A 13 22.09 -71.85 26.22
N GLU A 14 21.10 -71.84 27.10
CA GLU A 14 19.67 -71.77 26.83
C GLU A 14 19.35 -70.43 26.15
N VAL A 15 18.68 -70.50 24.99
CA VAL A 15 18.11 -69.32 24.30
C VAL A 15 17.06 -68.71 25.23
N THR A 16 17.39 -67.56 25.82
CA THR A 16 16.43 -66.81 26.62
C THR A 16 15.54 -66.02 25.66
N ASP A 17 14.35 -66.55 25.45
CA ASP A 17 13.19 -65.86 24.90
C ASP A 17 13.01 -64.52 25.65
N GLN A 18 13.24 -63.40 24.96
CA GLN A 18 12.86 -62.09 25.49
C GLN A 18 11.35 -61.97 25.42
N GLY A 19 10.68 -62.60 26.38
CA GLY A 19 9.27 -62.39 26.65
C GLY A 19 9.03 -60.90 26.84
N SER A 20 8.40 -60.30 25.83
CA SER A 20 7.85 -58.96 25.84
C SER A 20 6.86 -58.86 27.00
N SER A 21 7.35 -58.46 28.17
CA SER A 21 6.51 -58.11 29.31
C SER A 21 5.96 -56.71 29.06
N THR A 22 5.00 -56.57 28.15
CA THR A 22 4.06 -55.45 28.17
C THR A 22 3.15 -55.66 29.38
N ARG A 23 3.71 -55.49 30.59
CA ARG A 23 2.91 -55.40 31.82
C ARG A 23 1.95 -54.24 31.59
N GLY A 24 0.66 -54.54 31.59
CA GLY A 24 -0.40 -53.57 31.33
C GLY A 24 -0.13 -52.29 32.09
N LEU A 25 0.09 -51.20 31.34
CA LEU A 25 0.21 -49.86 31.89
C LEU A 25 -1.06 -49.66 32.72
N SER A 26 -0.91 -49.56 34.05
CA SER A 26 -2.07 -49.40 34.92
C SER A 26 -2.87 -48.20 34.43
N ARG A 27 -4.21 -48.28 34.40
CA ARG A 27 -5.04 -47.14 33.97
C ARG A 27 -4.61 -45.84 34.66
N THR A 28 -4.20 -45.93 35.92
CA THR A 28 -3.61 -44.86 36.72
C THR A 28 -2.34 -44.27 36.14
N THR A 29 -1.39 -45.08 35.64
CA THR A 29 -0.16 -44.60 34.99
C THR A 29 -0.45 -43.92 33.65
N THR A 30 -1.36 -44.47 32.85
CA THR A 30 -1.77 -43.86 31.57
C THR A 30 -2.45 -42.52 31.79
N VAL A 31 -3.37 -42.44 32.77
CA VAL A 31 -4.05 -41.19 33.14
C VAL A 31 -3.05 -40.15 33.65
N LEU A 32 -2.09 -40.55 34.51
CA LEU A 32 -1.09 -39.63 35.03
C LEU A 32 -0.19 -39.07 33.92
N ALA A 33 0.25 -39.92 32.99
CA ALA A 33 1.05 -39.49 31.84
C ALA A 33 0.27 -38.53 30.92
N LEU A 34 -1.02 -38.80 30.67
CA LEU A 34 -1.90 -37.92 29.91
C LEU A 34 -2.06 -36.56 30.60
N VAL A 35 -2.32 -36.54 31.91
CA VAL A 35 -2.45 -35.30 32.69
C VAL A 35 -1.15 -34.50 32.63
N LEU A 36 -0.01 -35.14 32.83
CA LEU A 36 1.30 -34.48 32.73
C LEU A 36 1.53 -33.89 31.33
N ALA A 37 1.19 -34.63 30.27
CA ALA A 37 1.30 -34.15 28.90
C ALA A 37 0.42 -32.93 28.65
N VAL A 38 -0.83 -32.96 29.11
CA VAL A 38 -1.76 -31.81 28.98
C VAL A 38 -1.22 -30.60 29.74
N VAL A 39 -0.77 -30.77 31.00
CA VAL A 39 -0.18 -29.68 31.80
C VAL A 39 1.06 -29.10 31.13
N PHE A 40 1.95 -29.96 30.60
CA PHE A 40 3.14 -29.51 29.89
C PHE A 40 2.78 -28.70 28.64
N VAL A 41 1.86 -29.20 27.80
CA VAL A 41 1.39 -28.47 26.62
C VAL A 41 0.77 -27.13 27.01
N SER A 42 -0.09 -27.09 28.04
CA SER A 42 -0.66 -25.84 28.55
C SER A 42 0.41 -24.85 29.03
N ALA A 43 1.44 -25.33 29.73
CA ALA A 43 2.54 -24.50 30.20
C ALA A 43 3.39 -23.94 29.04
N VAL A 44 3.65 -24.76 28.01
CA VAL A 44 4.37 -24.32 26.80
C VAL A 44 3.56 -23.27 26.05
N LEU A 45 2.25 -23.48 25.85
CA LEU A 45 1.38 -22.50 25.18
C LEU A 45 1.28 -21.19 25.97
N ALA A 46 1.17 -21.26 27.30
CA ALA A 46 1.16 -20.09 28.16
C ALA A 46 2.51 -19.34 28.09
N GLY A 47 3.64 -20.06 28.14
CA GLY A 47 4.97 -19.49 27.99
C GLY A 47 5.17 -18.82 26.64
N ALA A 48 4.79 -19.49 25.55
CA ALA A 48 4.83 -18.93 24.20
C ALA A 48 3.98 -17.65 24.09
N LYS A 49 2.74 -17.66 24.61
CA LYS A 49 1.87 -16.48 24.62
C LYS A 49 2.50 -15.31 25.37
N ILE A 50 3.08 -15.54 26.56
CA ILE A 50 3.72 -14.49 27.35
C ILE A 50 4.92 -13.89 26.61
N LEU A 51 5.70 -14.72 25.91
CA LEU A 51 6.84 -14.24 25.12
C LEU A 51 6.38 -13.40 23.93
N VAL A 52 5.38 -13.86 23.16
CA VAL A 52 4.80 -13.08 22.06
C VAL A 52 4.21 -11.76 22.55
N ASP A 53 3.46 -11.78 23.65
CA ASP A 53 2.90 -10.56 24.27
C ASP A 53 3.98 -9.55 24.69
N ARG A 54 5.17 -10.01 25.10
CA ARG A 54 6.27 -9.12 25.54
C ARG A 54 7.20 -8.68 24.44
N ASN A 55 7.36 -9.46 23.37
CA ASN A 55 8.39 -9.25 22.36
C ASN A 55 7.83 -8.81 21.00
N VAL A 56 6.57 -9.13 20.70
CA VAL A 56 5.95 -8.82 19.40
C VAL A 56 4.96 -7.68 19.55
N TYR A 57 4.06 -7.74 20.54
CA TYR A 57 3.03 -6.72 20.78
C TYR A 57 3.56 -5.53 21.61
N THR A 58 4.75 -5.05 21.27
CA THR A 58 5.33 -3.84 21.87
C THR A 58 4.79 -2.58 21.21
N ASP A 59 5.02 -1.43 21.84
CA ASP A 59 4.55 -0.15 21.34
C ASP A 59 5.13 0.16 19.93
N VAL A 60 4.38 0.93 19.13
CA VAL A 60 4.81 1.42 17.81
C VAL A 60 5.35 2.84 17.95
N SER A 61 6.42 3.16 17.21
CA SER A 61 6.94 4.54 17.17
C SER A 61 6.34 5.27 15.97
N MET A 62 5.71 6.42 16.22
CA MET A 62 5.02 7.19 15.20
C MET A 62 5.56 8.62 15.16
N GLY A 63 6.03 9.05 13.99
CA GLY A 63 6.45 10.44 13.78
C GLY A 63 5.25 11.41 13.71
N PRO A 64 5.46 12.72 13.83
CA PRO A 64 4.42 13.70 13.53
C PRO A 64 4.10 13.70 12.03
N VAL A 65 2.81 13.82 11.70
CA VAL A 65 2.28 14.04 10.35
C VAL A 65 1.29 15.20 10.47
N ASP A 66 1.14 15.99 9.40
CA ASP A 66 0.14 17.06 9.39
C ASP A 66 -1.27 16.48 9.52
N ALA A 67 -1.88 16.74 10.67
CA ALA A 67 -3.19 16.24 11.04
C ALA A 67 -3.96 17.35 11.78
N PRO A 68 -4.44 18.38 11.05
CA PRO A 68 -5.03 19.58 11.63
C PRO A 68 -6.26 19.30 12.51
N ASP A 69 -6.98 18.19 12.25
CA ASP A 69 -8.19 17.83 12.96
C ASP A 69 -7.96 16.70 14.00
N ALA A 70 -6.72 16.35 14.30
CA ALA A 70 -6.37 15.22 15.18
C ALA A 70 -6.91 15.38 16.61
N ASP A 71 -6.96 16.61 17.12
CA ASP A 71 -7.49 16.94 18.46
C ASP A 71 -9.02 17.16 18.47
N SER A 72 -9.73 16.77 17.41
CA SER A 72 -11.17 16.97 17.31
C SER A 72 -11.96 15.94 18.15
N PRO A 73 -13.14 16.29 18.67
CA PRO A 73 -14.01 15.34 19.38
C PRO A 73 -14.43 14.13 18.52
N ALA A 74 -14.51 14.31 17.19
CA ALA A 74 -14.78 13.22 16.27
C ALA A 74 -13.62 12.22 16.25
N CYS A 75 -12.37 12.69 16.22
CA CYS A 75 -11.22 11.80 16.30
C CYS A 75 -11.14 11.05 17.63
N ASP A 76 -11.39 11.72 18.75
CA ASP A 76 -11.46 11.05 20.06
C ASP A 76 -12.51 9.91 20.04
N ALA A 77 -13.71 10.19 19.52
CA ALA A 77 -14.79 9.20 19.42
C ALA A 77 -14.46 8.03 18.47
N ILE A 78 -13.81 8.32 17.33
CA ILE A 78 -13.35 7.29 16.38
C ILE A 78 -12.33 6.37 17.05
N LEU A 79 -11.33 6.93 17.73
CA LEU A 79 -10.28 6.15 18.40
C LEU A 79 -10.86 5.28 19.53
N ASP A 80 -11.79 5.81 20.31
CA ASP A 80 -12.49 5.06 21.36
C ASP A 80 -13.36 3.91 20.79
N ALA A 81 -13.84 4.05 19.55
CA ALA A 81 -14.65 3.06 18.86
C ALA A 81 -13.84 2.05 18.02
N LEU A 82 -12.52 2.25 17.89
CA LEU A 82 -11.67 1.34 17.14
C LEU A 82 -11.68 -0.06 17.78
N PRO A 83 -11.69 -1.14 16.95
CA PRO A 83 -11.69 -2.48 17.51
C PRO A 83 -10.33 -2.82 18.14
N ASP A 84 -10.34 -3.58 19.24
CA ASP A 84 -9.10 -4.11 19.85
C ASP A 84 -8.30 -5.05 18.92
N ARG A 85 -8.97 -5.61 17.90
CA ARG A 85 -8.39 -6.49 16.89
C ARG A 85 -9.00 -6.26 15.52
N THR A 86 -8.17 -6.31 14.49
CA THR A 86 -8.61 -6.39 13.10
C THR A 86 -7.81 -7.47 12.38
N SER A 87 -8.48 -8.47 11.82
CA SER A 87 -7.83 -9.69 11.33
C SER A 87 -6.86 -10.27 12.37
N ASP A 88 -5.59 -10.49 12.00
CA ASP A 88 -4.52 -10.98 12.87
C ASP A 88 -3.83 -9.87 13.69
N TYR A 89 -4.19 -8.61 13.45
CA TYR A 89 -3.64 -7.45 14.12
C TYR A 89 -4.35 -7.20 15.45
N ARG A 90 -3.57 -6.87 16.48
CA ARG A 90 -4.03 -6.52 17.82
C ARG A 90 -3.55 -5.12 18.17
N SER A 91 -4.41 -4.35 18.82
CA SER A 91 -4.08 -3.02 19.33
C SER A 91 -2.90 -3.08 20.30
N VAL A 92 -1.97 -2.13 20.13
CA VAL A 92 -0.77 -1.93 20.96
C VAL A 92 -0.62 -0.45 21.30
N GLY A 93 0.25 -0.13 22.27
CA GLY A 93 0.55 1.24 22.62
C GLY A 93 1.36 1.98 21.55
N ILE A 94 1.51 3.29 21.73
CA ILE A 94 2.40 4.13 20.94
C ILE A 94 3.50 4.63 21.87
N THR A 95 4.74 4.65 21.37
CA THR A 95 5.88 5.16 22.13
C THR A 95 5.78 6.67 22.32
N GLU A 96 5.98 7.14 23.54
CA GLU A 96 5.96 8.58 23.84
C GLU A 96 7.14 9.34 23.18
N PRO A 97 6.91 10.56 22.64
CA PRO A 97 5.63 11.30 22.63
C PRO A 97 4.64 10.76 21.59
N ALA A 98 3.47 10.32 22.04
CA ALA A 98 2.43 9.80 21.16
C ALA A 98 1.73 10.96 20.41
N PRO A 99 1.64 10.94 19.07
CA PRO A 99 0.86 11.93 18.34
C PRO A 99 -0.63 11.86 18.71
N THR A 100 -1.31 13.01 18.80
CA THR A 100 -2.77 12.99 18.94
C THR A 100 -3.43 12.35 17.71
N GLY A 101 -4.64 11.81 17.89
CA GLY A 101 -5.39 11.19 16.79
C GLY A 101 -4.76 9.88 16.30
N ALA A 102 -3.84 9.26 17.04
CA ALA A 102 -3.12 8.07 16.60
C ALA A 102 -3.52 6.80 17.36
N ALA A 103 -3.59 5.69 16.63
CA ALA A 103 -3.67 4.34 17.18
C ALA A 103 -2.72 3.40 16.42
N ALA A 104 -2.36 2.29 17.04
CA ALA A 104 -1.46 1.33 16.45
C ALA A 104 -1.88 -0.11 16.73
N TYR A 105 -1.55 -0.97 15.79
CA TYR A 105 -1.72 -2.41 15.87
C TYR A 105 -0.45 -3.12 15.44
N ARG A 106 -0.27 -4.34 15.92
CA ARG A 106 0.71 -5.29 15.40
C ARG A 106 0.08 -6.64 15.17
N ASP A 107 0.58 -7.38 14.19
CA ASP A 107 0.26 -8.80 14.04
C ASP A 107 1.22 -9.69 14.86
N SER A 108 1.08 -11.01 14.75
CA SER A 108 1.98 -11.96 15.44
C SER A 108 3.38 -12.09 14.83
N GLY A 109 3.58 -11.59 13.60
CA GLY A 109 4.87 -11.51 12.91
C GLY A 109 5.64 -10.22 13.23
N GLY A 110 5.00 -9.25 13.87
CA GLY A 110 5.55 -7.93 14.20
C GLY A 110 5.26 -6.85 13.16
N ALA A 111 4.51 -7.17 12.10
CA ALA A 111 4.08 -6.20 11.10
C ALA A 111 3.22 -5.12 11.77
N GLU A 112 3.47 -3.87 11.41
CA GLU A 112 2.82 -2.70 12.00
C GLU A 112 1.65 -2.25 11.11
N LEU A 113 0.56 -1.85 11.76
CA LEU A 113 -0.55 -1.16 11.14
C LEU A 113 -0.85 0.07 12.00
N THR A 114 -0.76 1.25 11.42
CA THR A 114 -0.97 2.52 12.12
C THR A 114 -2.22 3.22 11.63
N VAL A 115 -2.89 3.92 12.52
CA VAL A 115 -4.09 4.70 12.24
C VAL A 115 -3.84 6.13 12.66
N ARG A 116 -4.18 7.09 11.80
CA ARG A 116 -4.11 8.53 12.07
C ARG A 116 -5.41 9.19 11.67
N CYS A 117 -6.12 9.74 12.65
CA CYS A 117 -7.31 10.53 12.43
C CYS A 117 -6.98 12.02 12.28
N GLY A 118 -7.77 12.71 11.47
CA GLY A 118 -7.68 14.16 11.30
C GLY A 118 -6.58 14.60 10.32
N VAL A 119 -6.13 13.70 9.44
CA VAL A 119 -5.21 14.04 8.35
C VAL A 119 -5.92 14.81 7.25
N SER A 120 -5.16 15.50 6.38
CA SER A 120 -5.73 16.07 5.16
C SER A 120 -6.03 14.99 4.12
N ALA A 121 -7.05 15.20 3.29
CA ALA A 121 -7.29 14.35 2.12
C ALA A 121 -6.04 14.35 1.21
N PRO A 122 -5.62 13.18 0.70
CA PRO A 122 -4.33 13.04 0.05
C PRO A 122 -4.26 13.75 -1.30
N ALA A 123 -3.04 14.11 -1.69
CA ALA A 123 -2.75 14.73 -2.98
C ALA A 123 -2.96 13.77 -4.19
N GLN A 124 -3.47 12.57 -3.96
CA GLN A 124 -3.80 11.57 -4.96
C GLN A 124 -5.33 11.46 -5.19
N TYR A 125 -6.14 12.06 -4.32
CA TYR A 125 -7.60 12.04 -4.47
C TYR A 125 -8.06 13.03 -5.55
N SER A 126 -8.64 12.48 -6.62
CA SER A 126 -9.06 13.16 -7.83
C SER A 126 -10.37 12.58 -8.37
N VAL A 127 -10.94 13.23 -9.38
CA VAL A 127 -12.18 12.78 -10.05
C VAL A 127 -12.05 11.43 -10.77
N VAL A 128 -10.85 10.85 -10.90
CA VAL A 128 -10.63 9.52 -11.50
C VAL A 128 -10.09 8.48 -10.51
N SER A 129 -9.99 8.84 -9.23
CA SER A 129 -9.46 7.94 -8.22
C SER A 129 -10.38 6.73 -8.03
N SER A 130 -9.77 5.54 -7.98
CA SER A 130 -10.47 4.30 -7.64
C SER A 130 -10.55 4.16 -6.12
N VAL A 131 -11.77 3.97 -5.61
CA VAL A 131 -12.04 3.74 -4.18
C VAL A 131 -12.72 2.39 -3.99
N VAL A 132 -12.54 1.81 -2.81
CA VAL A 132 -13.22 0.58 -2.38
C VAL A 132 -14.02 0.85 -1.10
N SER A 133 -15.18 0.23 -0.96
CA SER A 133 -16.05 0.46 0.19
C SER A 133 -15.88 -0.63 1.25
N HIS A 134 -15.54 -0.24 2.47
CA HIS A 134 -15.46 -1.11 3.64
C HIS A 134 -16.05 -0.44 4.87
N GLY A 135 -16.87 -1.17 5.63
CA GLY A 135 -17.42 -0.68 6.89
C GLY A 135 -18.32 0.56 6.78
N GLY A 136 -18.89 0.85 5.60
CA GLY A 136 -19.70 2.06 5.39
C GLY A 136 -18.88 3.31 5.03
N THR A 137 -17.60 3.14 4.69
CA THR A 137 -16.70 4.21 4.25
C THR A 137 -16.00 3.80 2.95
N ASP A 138 -15.77 4.78 2.08
CA ASP A 138 -14.97 4.65 0.88
C ASP A 138 -13.51 4.94 1.19
N TRP A 139 -12.63 4.07 0.69
CA TRP A 139 -11.22 4.09 0.96
C TRP A 139 -10.42 4.29 -0.32
N LEU A 140 -9.54 5.28 -0.31
CA LEU A 140 -8.51 5.47 -1.34
C LEU A 140 -7.19 4.88 -0.88
N ARG A 141 -6.66 3.95 -1.67
CA ARG A 141 -5.30 3.43 -1.52
C ARG A 141 -4.29 4.41 -2.15
N VAL A 142 -3.22 4.68 -1.44
CA VAL A 142 -2.02 5.39 -1.93
C VAL A 142 -0.80 4.55 -1.55
N ASP A 143 -0.05 4.11 -2.55
CA ASP A 143 1.19 3.36 -2.36
C ASP A 143 2.37 4.32 -2.23
N ASP A 144 3.34 3.96 -1.40
CA ASP A 144 4.60 4.68 -1.31
C ASP A 144 5.46 4.41 -2.55
N ALA A 145 5.68 5.43 -3.37
CA ALA A 145 6.47 5.35 -4.59
C ALA A 145 8.00 5.26 -4.35
N THR A 146 8.44 5.29 -3.08
CA THR A 146 9.85 5.12 -2.75
C THR A 146 10.36 3.74 -3.14
N GLU A 147 11.46 3.67 -3.90
CA GLU A 147 12.04 2.41 -4.36
C GLU A 147 12.29 1.44 -3.19
N GLY A 148 11.71 0.24 -3.30
CA GLY A 148 11.82 -0.82 -2.29
C GLY A 148 10.86 -0.70 -1.11
N SER A 149 9.97 0.30 -1.09
CA SER A 149 8.90 0.41 -0.10
C SER A 149 7.76 -0.56 -0.42
N ASP A 150 7.19 -1.14 0.61
CA ASP A 150 5.99 -2.00 0.58
C ASP A 150 4.82 -1.36 1.36
N LEU A 151 4.97 -0.08 1.73
CA LEU A 151 3.97 0.66 2.48
C LEU A 151 2.83 1.12 1.59
N SER A 152 1.61 0.93 2.09
CA SER A 152 0.40 1.54 1.51
C SER A 152 -0.37 2.27 2.60
N THR A 153 -0.91 3.44 2.26
CA THR A 153 -1.79 4.22 3.13
C THR A 153 -3.18 4.29 2.52
N TRP A 154 -4.19 4.03 3.36
CA TRP A 154 -5.59 4.01 2.98
C TRP A 154 -6.32 5.15 3.68
N TYR A 155 -6.93 6.03 2.90
CA TYR A 155 -7.60 7.24 3.39
C TYR A 155 -9.11 7.08 3.31
N SER A 156 -9.83 7.39 4.38
CA SER A 156 -11.30 7.46 4.39
C SER A 156 -11.81 8.71 3.68
N LEU A 157 -12.77 8.57 2.76
CA LEU A 157 -13.23 9.67 1.91
C LEU A 157 -14.74 9.95 1.98
N SER A 158 -15.49 9.22 2.80
CA SER A 158 -16.95 9.41 2.89
C SER A 158 -17.37 10.60 3.74
N SER A 159 -16.49 11.09 4.62
CA SER A 159 -16.76 12.17 5.57
C SER A 159 -15.45 12.73 6.12
N THR A 160 -15.55 13.85 6.84
CA THR A 160 -14.45 14.41 7.63
C THR A 160 -14.70 14.19 9.13
N PRO A 161 -13.65 14.04 9.96
CA PRO A 161 -12.21 14.04 9.62
C PRO A 161 -11.76 12.83 8.80
N VAL A 162 -10.72 13.02 7.97
CA VAL A 162 -10.11 11.91 7.22
C VAL A 162 -9.23 11.07 8.14
N VAL A 163 -9.34 9.76 8.03
CA VAL A 163 -8.52 8.77 8.72
C VAL A 163 -7.61 8.08 7.72
N ALA A 164 -6.31 8.07 8.00
CA ALA A 164 -5.31 7.31 7.27
C ALA A 164 -4.95 6.03 8.04
N VAL A 165 -4.94 4.90 7.34
CA VAL A 165 -4.46 3.61 7.83
C VAL A 165 -3.26 3.20 7.01
N THR A 166 -2.07 3.10 7.63
CA THR A 166 -0.82 2.75 6.95
C THR A 166 -0.32 1.39 7.44
N GLY A 167 0.04 0.52 6.50
CA GLY A 167 0.68 -0.76 6.79
C GLY A 167 1.47 -1.27 5.59
N SER A 168 2.25 -2.33 5.80
CA SER A 168 2.97 -3.04 4.75
C SER A 168 2.35 -4.40 4.46
N VAL A 169 2.46 -4.83 3.20
CA VAL A 169 2.10 -6.17 2.73
C VAL A 169 3.11 -6.65 1.70
N ASP A 170 3.15 -7.97 1.47
CA ASP A 170 4.00 -8.55 0.43
C ASP A 170 3.73 -7.87 -0.93
N PRO A 171 4.78 -7.59 -1.74
CA PRO A 171 4.64 -6.96 -3.04
C PRO A 171 3.57 -7.65 -3.92
N GLY A 172 2.65 -6.85 -4.46
CA GLY A 172 1.54 -7.34 -5.28
C GLY A 172 0.29 -7.76 -4.50
N THR A 173 0.32 -7.70 -3.17
CA THR A 173 -0.85 -7.86 -2.30
C THR A 173 -1.42 -6.49 -1.94
N ALA A 174 -2.74 -6.38 -1.76
CA ALA A 174 -3.37 -5.16 -1.28
C ALA A 174 -3.70 -5.29 0.21
N LEU A 175 -3.47 -4.25 1.02
CA LEU A 175 -3.66 -4.30 2.48
C LEU A 175 -5.10 -4.65 2.88
N ASP A 176 -6.10 -4.22 2.12
CA ASP A 176 -7.53 -4.53 2.31
C ASP A 176 -7.88 -6.00 2.04
N SER A 177 -6.98 -6.76 1.38
CA SER A 177 -7.14 -8.21 1.20
C SER A 177 -6.65 -9.03 2.40
N THR A 178 -5.80 -8.44 3.25
CA THR A 178 -5.22 -9.09 4.44
C THR A 178 -5.78 -8.55 5.75
N VAL A 179 -6.09 -7.26 5.79
CA VAL A 179 -6.67 -6.55 6.93
C VAL A 179 -8.13 -6.24 6.63
N SER A 180 -9.05 -6.62 7.51
CA SER A 180 -10.45 -6.22 7.36
C SER A 180 -10.62 -4.75 7.75
N PHE A 181 -10.95 -3.91 6.78
CA PHE A 181 -11.26 -2.49 7.01
C PHE A 181 -12.66 -2.27 7.57
N ASP A 182 -13.52 -3.30 7.64
CA ASP A 182 -14.92 -3.10 8.05
C ASP A 182 -15.08 -2.64 9.50
N GLY A 183 -14.22 -3.10 10.39
CA GLY A 183 -14.22 -2.68 11.79
C GLY A 183 -13.83 -1.21 11.96
N ILE A 184 -12.76 -0.81 11.29
CA ILE A 184 -12.26 0.57 11.30
C ILE A 184 -13.26 1.49 10.57
N GLY A 185 -13.72 1.10 9.39
CA GLY A 185 -14.71 1.84 8.61
C GLY A 185 -16.01 2.09 9.37
N ARG A 186 -16.51 1.10 10.13
CA ARG A 186 -17.70 1.31 10.98
C ARG A 186 -17.44 2.30 12.11
N ALA A 187 -16.29 2.21 12.77
CA ALA A 187 -15.90 3.17 13.80
C ALA A 187 -15.86 4.61 13.24
N ILE A 188 -15.41 4.79 12.00
CA ILE A 188 -15.44 6.09 11.31
C ILE A 188 -16.88 6.48 10.99
N ALA A 189 -17.60 5.67 10.20
CA ALA A 189 -18.94 5.99 9.72
C ALA A 189 -19.93 6.32 10.86
N ASP A 190 -19.84 5.62 11.99
CA ASP A 190 -20.73 5.83 13.14
C ASP A 190 -20.39 7.09 13.97
N ASN A 191 -19.19 7.67 13.80
CA ASN A 191 -18.68 8.78 14.61
C ASN A 191 -18.26 10.02 13.78
N THR A 192 -18.66 10.08 12.51
CA THR A 192 -18.44 11.25 11.64
C THR A 192 -19.74 11.79 11.08
N ASP A 193 -19.87 13.10 11.02
CA ASP A 193 -21.00 13.82 10.42
C ASP A 193 -20.57 14.97 9.49
N GLY A 194 -19.26 15.14 9.26
CA GLY A 194 -18.71 16.13 8.35
C GLY A 194 -18.88 15.78 6.88
N ASP A 195 -18.80 16.80 6.02
CA ASP A 195 -18.87 16.62 4.56
C ASP A 195 -17.70 15.77 4.04
N ALA A 196 -17.96 14.99 2.99
CA ALA A 196 -16.93 14.27 2.26
C ALA A 196 -15.91 15.24 1.65
N PRO A 197 -14.60 14.91 1.65
CA PRO A 197 -13.61 15.70 0.92
C PRO A 197 -13.96 15.81 -0.56
N THR A 198 -13.69 16.98 -1.16
CA THR A 198 -13.91 17.20 -2.58
C THR A 198 -12.76 16.59 -3.40
N PRO A 199 -13.02 15.71 -4.39
CA PRO A 199 -11.98 15.23 -5.29
C PRO A 199 -11.45 16.38 -6.13
N ARG A 200 -10.15 16.40 -6.39
CA ARG A 200 -9.57 17.41 -7.27
C ARG A 200 -9.82 17.14 -8.75
N ALA A 201 -9.77 18.22 -9.52
CA ALA A 201 -9.68 18.15 -10.97
C ALA A 201 -8.40 17.42 -11.43
N LEU A 202 -8.45 16.89 -12.64
CA LEU A 202 -7.30 16.28 -13.30
C LEU A 202 -6.25 17.36 -13.61
N PRO A 203 -4.94 17.05 -13.44
CA PRO A 203 -3.86 17.90 -13.92
C PRO A 203 -4.04 18.31 -15.39
N LEU A 204 -3.45 19.44 -15.77
CA LEU A 204 -3.45 19.97 -17.14
C LEU A 204 -4.82 20.42 -17.67
N THR A 205 -5.94 20.14 -17.00
CA THR A 205 -7.30 20.49 -17.49
C THR A 205 -7.58 21.98 -17.53
N ASP A 206 -6.88 22.75 -16.71
CA ASP A 206 -6.90 24.21 -16.63
C ASP A 206 -6.04 24.92 -17.69
N LEU A 207 -5.08 24.21 -18.30
CA LEU A 207 -4.20 24.78 -19.32
C LEU A 207 -4.97 25.15 -20.60
N PRO A 208 -4.80 26.37 -21.16
CA PRO A 208 -5.30 26.68 -22.49
C PRO A 208 -4.69 25.72 -23.53
N ALA A 209 -5.52 25.19 -24.44
CA ALA A 209 -5.03 24.33 -25.51
C ALA A 209 -5.83 24.51 -26.82
N ASP A 210 -5.11 24.56 -27.94
CA ASP A 210 -5.68 24.44 -29.28
C ASP A 210 -5.69 22.97 -29.71
N ARG A 211 -6.80 22.29 -29.42
CA ARG A 211 -7.01 20.89 -29.77
C ARG A 211 -7.55 20.70 -31.19
N SER A 212 -7.75 21.78 -31.96
CA SER A 212 -8.33 21.71 -33.29
C SER A 212 -7.30 21.35 -34.37
N ALA A 213 -6.02 21.40 -34.04
CA ALA A 213 -4.94 20.97 -34.91
C ALA A 213 -5.09 19.48 -35.28
N ALA A 214 -4.98 19.17 -36.58
CA ALA A 214 -5.07 17.79 -37.09
C ALA A 214 -4.04 16.86 -36.40
N SER A 215 -2.85 17.38 -36.09
CA SER A 215 -1.80 16.71 -35.34
C SER A 215 -2.26 16.22 -33.96
N CYS A 216 -3.11 16.97 -33.27
CA CYS A 216 -3.62 16.56 -31.96
C CYS A 216 -4.70 15.48 -32.05
N THR A 217 -5.50 15.48 -33.12
CA THR A 217 -6.45 14.39 -33.39
C THR A 217 -5.69 13.11 -33.71
N GLU A 218 -4.74 13.16 -34.66
CA GLU A 218 -3.92 12.00 -35.05
C GLU A 218 -3.10 11.46 -33.87
N PHE A 219 -2.49 12.36 -33.07
CA PHE A 219 -1.81 11.99 -31.82
C PHE A 219 -2.76 11.29 -30.85
N GLY A 220 -3.95 11.85 -30.63
CA GLY A 220 -4.95 11.29 -29.73
C GLY A 220 -5.45 9.90 -30.15
N ASP A 221 -5.62 9.68 -31.45
CA ASP A 221 -6.03 8.39 -32.03
C ASP A 221 -4.92 7.32 -31.94
N ALA A 222 -3.65 7.74 -31.88
CA ALA A 222 -2.49 6.86 -31.77
C ALA A 222 -2.11 6.52 -30.32
N LEU A 223 -2.74 7.15 -29.32
CA LEU A 223 -2.47 6.89 -27.90
C LEU A 223 -2.82 5.44 -27.51
N ALA A 224 -1.91 4.80 -26.77
CA ALA A 224 -2.09 3.44 -26.30
C ALA A 224 -3.21 3.32 -25.24
N ASP A 225 -3.88 2.17 -25.20
CA ASP A 225 -4.87 1.86 -24.16
C ASP A 225 -4.23 1.55 -22.79
N ALA A 226 -2.92 1.32 -22.73
CA ALA A 226 -2.22 0.96 -21.50
C ALA A 226 -0.72 1.32 -21.51
N PHE A 227 -0.20 1.64 -20.32
CA PHE A 227 1.23 1.81 -20.04
C PHE A 227 1.62 0.95 -18.84
N GLY A 228 2.17 -0.25 -19.06
CA GLY A 228 2.44 -1.19 -17.97
C GLY A 228 1.16 -1.54 -17.20
N ALA A 229 1.11 -1.19 -15.91
CA ALA A 229 -0.07 -1.39 -15.06
C ALA A 229 -1.20 -0.35 -15.30
N TYR A 230 -0.87 0.78 -15.92
CA TYR A 230 -1.80 1.86 -16.16
C TYR A 230 -2.78 1.53 -17.29
N ARG A 231 -4.07 1.79 -17.06
CA ARG A 231 -5.14 1.56 -18.03
C ARG A 231 -5.86 2.85 -18.35
N ARG A 232 -6.17 3.05 -19.64
CA ARG A 232 -6.86 4.25 -20.09
C ARG A 232 -8.28 4.30 -19.53
N VAL A 233 -8.68 5.47 -19.04
CA VAL A 233 -10.04 5.76 -18.59
C VAL A 233 -10.61 6.91 -19.40
N THR A 234 -11.91 6.85 -19.69
CA THR A 234 -12.62 7.86 -20.49
C THR A 234 -13.73 8.56 -19.72
N GLU A 235 -13.99 8.12 -18.50
CA GLU A 235 -15.02 8.66 -17.61
C GLU A 235 -14.44 8.86 -16.21
N THR A 236 -14.94 9.86 -15.48
CA THR A 236 -14.64 10.09 -14.07
C THR A 236 -15.26 8.99 -13.22
N THR A 237 -14.87 8.91 -11.94
CA THR A 237 -15.50 8.03 -10.95
C THR A 237 -17.00 8.31 -10.80
N ALA A 238 -17.44 9.53 -11.10
CA ALA A 238 -18.86 9.92 -11.13
C ALA A 238 -19.59 9.58 -12.45
N GLY A 239 -18.91 8.97 -13.43
CA GLY A 239 -19.47 8.60 -14.73
C GLY A 239 -19.58 9.77 -15.72
N GLU A 240 -18.84 10.86 -15.51
CA GLU A 240 -18.81 11.99 -16.45
C GLU A 240 -17.71 11.77 -17.50
N PRO A 241 -17.95 12.05 -18.79
CA PRO A 241 -16.91 11.96 -19.81
C PRO A 241 -15.70 12.83 -19.48
N ILE A 242 -14.50 12.29 -19.68
CA ILE A 242 -13.24 13.02 -19.55
C ILE A 242 -12.95 13.73 -20.88
N ASP A 243 -13.03 15.05 -20.86
CA ASP A 243 -12.79 15.89 -22.04
C ASP A 243 -11.45 16.63 -21.98
N GLY A 244 -10.81 16.74 -23.16
CA GLY A 244 -9.64 17.60 -23.36
C GLY A 244 -8.31 17.03 -22.87
N VAL A 245 -8.31 15.92 -22.15
CA VAL A 245 -7.12 15.17 -21.73
C VAL A 245 -7.33 13.67 -21.95
N ALA A 246 -6.24 12.94 -22.16
CA ALA A 246 -6.22 11.49 -22.07
C ALA A 246 -5.67 11.07 -20.70
N VAL A 247 -6.29 10.10 -20.06
CA VAL A 247 -5.98 9.72 -18.68
C VAL A 247 -5.78 8.22 -18.58
N TRP A 248 -4.76 7.82 -17.82
CA TRP A 248 -4.56 6.44 -17.42
C TRP A 248 -4.42 6.35 -15.90
N THR A 249 -5.01 5.32 -15.30
CA THR A 249 -4.97 5.09 -13.85
C THR A 249 -4.37 3.72 -13.55
N ALA A 250 -3.76 3.60 -12.37
CA ALA A 250 -3.36 2.33 -11.78
C ALA A 250 -3.75 2.33 -10.30
N PRO A 251 -4.12 1.18 -9.71
CA PRO A 251 -4.45 1.11 -8.29
C PRO A 251 -3.28 1.60 -7.41
N GLY A 252 -3.58 2.42 -6.41
CA GLY A 252 -2.57 2.93 -5.47
C GLY A 252 -1.68 4.06 -6.01
N ALA A 253 -1.75 4.38 -7.30
CA ALA A 253 -0.84 5.33 -7.94
C ALA A 253 -1.56 6.58 -8.48
N GLU A 254 -0.81 7.67 -8.60
CA GLU A 254 -1.29 8.89 -9.27
C GLU A 254 -1.50 8.65 -10.77
N PRO A 255 -2.48 9.32 -11.41
CA PRO A 255 -2.79 9.12 -12.81
C PRO A 255 -1.70 9.68 -13.73
N VAL A 256 -1.56 9.07 -14.90
CA VAL A 256 -0.88 9.68 -16.05
C VAL A 256 -1.91 10.49 -16.82
N VAL A 257 -1.65 11.77 -17.05
CA VAL A 257 -2.55 12.67 -17.78
C VAL A 257 -1.79 13.33 -18.93
N VAL A 258 -2.33 13.22 -20.14
CA VAL A 258 -1.74 13.78 -21.37
C VAL A 258 -2.67 14.82 -21.96
N ARG A 259 -2.12 15.98 -22.33
CA ARG A 259 -2.84 17.05 -23.02
C ARG A 259 -2.06 17.54 -24.25
N CYS A 260 -2.66 17.45 -25.43
CA CYS A 260 -2.10 17.99 -26.67
C CYS A 260 -2.55 19.44 -26.92
N GLY A 261 -1.69 20.21 -27.60
CA GLY A 261 -2.00 21.54 -28.10
C GLY A 261 -1.90 22.63 -27.04
N VAL A 262 -1.22 22.36 -25.92
CA VAL A 262 -1.04 23.36 -24.86
C VAL A 262 -0.14 24.51 -25.33
N GLY A 263 -0.24 25.66 -24.68
CA GLY A 263 0.73 26.74 -24.87
C GLY A 263 2.14 26.36 -24.39
N MET A 264 3.15 27.16 -24.77
CA MET A 264 4.47 27.07 -24.16
C MET A 264 4.36 27.36 -22.65
N PRO A 265 4.93 26.52 -21.76
CA PRO A 265 4.82 26.76 -20.32
C PRO A 265 5.49 28.08 -19.91
N GLU A 266 4.86 28.83 -19.01
CA GLU A 266 5.37 30.12 -18.54
C GLU A 266 6.71 30.00 -17.78
N SER A 267 6.96 28.83 -17.18
CA SER A 267 8.19 28.46 -16.50
C SER A 267 9.37 28.26 -17.45
N TYR A 268 9.12 28.00 -18.74
CA TYR A 268 10.18 27.79 -19.72
C TYR A 268 10.84 29.11 -20.15
N ALA A 269 12.18 29.10 -20.15
CA ALA A 269 13.01 30.19 -20.64
C ALA A 269 14.16 29.67 -21.49
N ALA A 270 14.68 30.52 -22.37
CA ALA A 270 15.84 30.18 -23.19
C ALA A 270 17.03 29.76 -22.31
N GLY A 271 17.66 28.64 -22.66
CA GLY A 271 18.74 28.03 -21.88
C GLY A 271 18.28 27.05 -20.80
N ALA A 272 16.97 26.79 -20.68
CA ALA A 272 16.46 25.69 -19.87
C ALA A 272 17.06 24.36 -20.31
N GLN A 273 17.31 23.48 -19.34
CA GLN A 273 17.75 22.12 -19.60
C GLN A 273 16.58 21.31 -20.15
N LEU A 274 16.83 20.59 -21.23
CA LEU A 274 15.86 19.69 -21.85
C LEU A 274 16.40 18.27 -21.78
N THR A 275 15.54 17.34 -21.40
CA THR A 275 15.83 15.91 -21.43
C THR A 275 15.44 15.38 -22.80
N GLN A 276 16.42 14.89 -23.56
CA GLN A 276 16.16 14.23 -24.82
C GLN A 276 15.64 12.82 -24.55
N VAL A 277 14.40 12.53 -24.91
CA VAL A 277 13.82 11.18 -24.89
C VAL A 277 13.50 10.81 -26.34
N ASP A 278 14.23 9.84 -26.87
CA ASP A 278 14.25 9.53 -28.30
C ASP A 278 14.52 10.79 -29.15
N GLU A 279 13.62 11.14 -30.07
CA GLU A 279 13.74 12.34 -30.91
C GLU A 279 13.04 13.59 -30.33
N VAL A 280 12.40 13.47 -29.17
CA VAL A 280 11.61 14.54 -28.56
C VAL A 280 12.36 15.20 -27.39
N PRO A 281 12.59 16.53 -27.43
CA PRO A 281 13.13 17.26 -26.30
C PRO A 281 12.02 17.59 -25.29
N TRP A 282 12.20 17.16 -24.05
CA TRP A 282 11.25 17.35 -22.96
C TRP A 282 11.75 18.37 -21.95
N TYR A 283 10.88 19.30 -21.57
CA TYR A 283 11.08 20.24 -20.47
C TYR A 283 10.28 19.78 -19.24
N GLU A 284 10.95 19.61 -18.10
CA GLU A 284 10.30 19.31 -16.83
C GLU A 284 9.97 20.61 -16.09
N ASP A 285 8.70 20.79 -15.72
CA ASP A 285 8.29 21.78 -14.75
C ASP A 285 8.33 21.14 -13.35
N THR A 286 9.39 21.45 -12.62
CA THR A 286 9.74 20.83 -11.34
C THR A 286 8.85 21.26 -10.17
N ALA A 287 7.77 22.02 -10.41
CA ALA A 287 6.82 22.39 -9.38
C ALA A 287 5.95 21.19 -8.97
N LEU A 288 6.51 20.30 -8.13
CA LEU A 288 5.72 19.27 -7.47
C LEU A 288 4.73 19.93 -6.49
N GLY A 289 3.45 19.60 -6.60
CA GLY A 289 2.47 19.94 -5.59
C GLY A 289 2.80 19.23 -4.26
N ASN A 290 2.56 19.88 -3.12
CA ASN A 290 2.76 19.24 -1.81
C ASN A 290 2.02 17.89 -1.75
N GLY A 291 2.76 16.82 -1.47
CA GLY A 291 2.22 15.47 -1.35
C GLY A 291 2.00 14.72 -2.67
N SER A 292 2.27 15.33 -3.83
CA SER A 292 2.24 14.67 -5.14
C SER A 292 3.63 14.17 -5.52
N THR A 293 3.67 13.01 -6.14
CA THR A 293 4.83 12.38 -6.76
C THR A 293 4.86 12.60 -8.28
N ALA A 294 3.89 13.34 -8.83
CA ALA A 294 3.76 13.55 -10.26
C ALA A 294 4.46 14.83 -10.72
N GLY A 295 5.37 14.70 -11.69
CA GLY A 295 5.98 15.82 -12.41
C GLY A 295 5.18 16.19 -13.66
N VAL A 296 5.31 17.43 -14.13
CA VAL A 296 4.73 17.88 -15.41
C VAL A 296 5.83 18.08 -16.44
N TRP A 297 5.67 17.44 -17.59
CA TRP A 297 6.62 17.41 -18.69
C TRP A 297 6.00 17.99 -19.96
N TYR A 298 6.76 18.82 -20.68
CA TYR A 298 6.33 19.45 -21.93
C TYR A 298 7.23 19.00 -23.08
N ALA A 299 6.66 18.36 -24.09
CA ALA A 299 7.35 18.04 -25.34
C ALA A 299 7.43 19.29 -26.22
N LEU A 300 8.66 19.74 -26.49
CA LEU A 300 8.94 20.94 -27.27
C LEU A 300 9.48 20.59 -28.66
N GLY A 301 9.56 21.56 -29.57
CA GLY A 301 10.20 21.38 -30.87
C GLY A 301 9.35 20.68 -31.95
N TYR A 302 8.04 20.55 -31.73
CA TYR A 302 7.08 19.99 -32.69
C TYR A 302 5.92 20.97 -32.95
N GLY A 303 5.11 20.69 -33.97
CA GLY A 303 4.03 21.56 -34.42
C GLY A 303 2.94 21.84 -33.37
N SER A 304 2.80 20.97 -32.37
CA SER A 304 1.93 21.18 -31.21
C SER A 304 2.65 20.74 -29.94
N THR A 305 2.55 21.52 -28.87
CA THR A 305 3.12 21.15 -27.57
C THR A 305 2.24 20.11 -26.90
N VAL A 306 2.85 19.03 -26.41
CA VAL A 306 2.17 18.01 -25.59
C VAL A 306 2.66 18.15 -24.16
N ALA A 307 1.74 18.30 -23.21
CA ALA A 307 2.02 18.21 -21.79
C ALA A 307 1.64 16.84 -21.25
N VAL A 308 2.46 16.29 -20.35
CA VAL A 308 2.21 15.05 -19.64
C VAL A 308 2.45 15.26 -18.16
N SER A 309 1.46 14.96 -17.33
CA SER A 309 1.61 14.84 -15.88
C SER A 309 1.68 13.35 -15.56
N LEU A 310 2.74 12.91 -14.89
CA LEU A 310 2.93 11.50 -14.56
C LEU A 310 3.75 11.32 -13.27
N PRO A 311 3.56 10.23 -12.54
CA PRO A 311 4.43 9.84 -11.43
C PRO A 311 5.87 9.65 -11.89
N LEU A 312 6.83 10.04 -11.05
CA LEU A 312 8.25 10.00 -11.40
C LEU A 312 8.75 8.58 -11.70
N ASP A 313 8.23 7.56 -11.01
CA ASP A 313 8.62 6.15 -11.14
C ASP A 313 8.23 5.53 -12.48
N VAL A 314 7.26 6.11 -13.20
CA VAL A 314 6.82 5.62 -14.51
C VAL A 314 7.34 6.43 -15.69
N GLY A 315 8.18 7.44 -15.45
CA GLY A 315 8.76 8.31 -16.49
C GLY A 315 9.44 7.58 -17.63
N ASP A 316 10.31 6.63 -17.29
CA ASP A 316 11.07 5.84 -18.26
C ASP A 316 10.19 4.86 -19.06
N THR A 317 8.96 4.61 -18.64
CA THR A 317 8.00 3.76 -19.36
C THR A 317 7.08 4.59 -20.26
N VAL A 318 6.58 5.72 -19.76
CA VAL A 318 5.55 6.53 -20.44
C VAL A 318 6.18 7.46 -21.47
N LEU A 319 7.23 8.20 -21.11
CA LEU A 319 7.78 9.26 -21.97
C LEU A 319 8.33 8.72 -23.31
N PRO A 320 9.04 7.58 -23.39
CA PRO A 320 9.49 7.05 -24.68
C PRO A 320 8.34 6.68 -25.62
N GLN A 321 7.26 6.08 -25.08
CA GLN A 321 6.09 5.72 -25.88
C GLN A 321 5.37 6.95 -26.43
N ILE A 322 5.15 7.96 -25.59
CA ILE A 322 4.58 9.24 -26.02
C ILE A 322 5.50 9.93 -27.04
N SER A 323 6.82 9.87 -26.85
CA SER A 323 7.81 10.48 -27.76
C SER A 323 7.74 9.87 -29.16
N GLY A 324 7.63 8.53 -29.26
CA GLY A 324 7.44 7.85 -30.54
C GLY A 324 6.16 8.31 -31.25
N ILE A 325 5.05 8.41 -30.53
CA ILE A 325 3.77 8.87 -31.11
C ILE A 325 3.89 10.33 -31.60
N ILE A 326 4.51 11.23 -30.82
CA ILE A 326 4.75 12.62 -31.25
C ILE A 326 5.56 12.67 -32.54
N ALA A 327 6.64 11.88 -32.63
CA ALA A 327 7.50 11.84 -33.81
C ALA A 327 6.76 11.31 -35.06
N ASP A 328 5.83 10.38 -34.88
CA ASP A 328 5.05 9.79 -35.97
C ASP A 328 3.89 10.68 -36.44
N THR A 329 3.28 11.48 -35.54
CA THR A 329 2.06 12.25 -35.83
C THR A 329 2.27 13.76 -35.95
N MET A 330 3.48 14.27 -35.68
CA MET A 330 3.75 15.71 -35.68
C MET A 330 5.03 16.08 -36.43
N VAL A 331 5.00 17.24 -37.09
CA VAL A 331 6.17 17.79 -37.79
C VAL A 331 7.08 18.53 -36.81
N LYS A 332 8.39 18.31 -36.90
CA LYS A 332 9.40 19.06 -36.15
C LYS A 332 9.37 20.54 -36.53
N THR A 333 9.48 21.42 -35.54
CA THR A 333 9.58 22.87 -35.76
C THR A 333 11.05 23.30 -35.67
N GLY A 334 11.54 23.96 -36.72
CA GLY A 334 12.91 24.50 -36.74
C GLY A 334 13.97 23.69 -37.50
N GLU A 335 13.56 22.77 -38.38
CA GLU A 335 14.40 22.27 -39.48
C GLU A 335 14.39 23.21 -40.69
#